data_AF-A0A7S2P9N6-F1
#
_entry.id   AF-A0A7S2P9N6-F1
#
_cell.length_a   1.000
_cell.length_b   1.000
_cell.length_c   1.000
_cell.angle_alpha   90.00
_cell.angle_beta   90.00
_cell.angle_gamma   90.00
#
_symmetry.space_group_name_H-M   'P 1'
#
loop_
_entity.id
_entity.type
_entity.pdbx_description
1 polymer ?
#
loop_
_entity_poly.entity_id
_entity_poly.type
_entity_poly.pdbx_seq_one_letter_code
_entity_poly.pdbx_strand_id
1 'polypeptide(L)'
;KDGGHGSGETHAGVAEFTAEEGTVGVPPRVALCLTKGAGLASLAGVGQVGVRYFRLPRSAKSRVQFQPRGEGFHAGGRATANIDLERVLQESLLGHTALTVGDWLPIRHDGFTYELVVRDLEPEPHLALLDTDLTVEVL
;
A
#
# COMPACT_ATOMS: atom_id res chain seq x y z
N LYS A 1 -2.85 -29.86 -10.93
CA LYS A 1 -1.49 -29.29 -10.93
C LYS A 1 -1.65 -27.83 -10.60
N ASP A 2 -1.31 -27.49 -9.37
CA ASP A 2 -1.66 -26.24 -8.71
C ASP A 2 -1.01 -25.04 -9.40
N GLY A 3 -1.83 -24.22 -10.04
CA GLY A 3 -1.46 -22.90 -10.50
C GLY A 3 -1.46 -21.96 -9.30
N GLY A 4 -0.31 -21.85 -8.64
CA GLY A 4 -0.08 -20.83 -7.60
C GLY A 4 -0.18 -19.44 -8.21
N HIS A 5 -1.38 -18.89 -8.24
CA HIS A 5 -1.59 -17.46 -8.39
C HIS A 5 -1.03 -16.86 -7.10
N GLY A 6 0.07 -16.11 -7.19
CA GLY A 6 0.67 -15.48 -6.02
C GLY A 6 -0.36 -14.59 -5.33
N SER A 7 -0.99 -15.10 -4.28
CA SER A 7 -2.04 -14.39 -3.55
C SER A 7 -1.39 -13.22 -2.82
N GLY A 8 -1.78 -12.00 -3.16
CA GLY A 8 -1.34 -10.84 -2.40
C GLY A 8 -1.89 -10.90 -0.98
N GLU A 9 -1.03 -10.58 -0.02
CA GLU A 9 -1.39 -10.35 1.38
C GLU A 9 -1.14 -8.86 1.68
N THR A 10 -2.03 -8.27 2.47
CA THR A 10 -1.95 -6.87 2.92
C THR A 10 -2.72 -6.72 4.22
N HIS A 11 -2.36 -5.71 5.01
CA HIS A 11 -3.04 -5.37 6.24
C HIS A 11 -3.75 -4.02 6.09
N ALA A 12 -4.97 -3.93 6.61
CA ALA A 12 -5.78 -2.72 6.58
C ALA A 12 -6.63 -2.62 7.85
N GLY A 13 -6.99 -1.40 8.21
CA GLY A 13 -7.97 -1.12 9.25
C GLY A 13 -9.39 -1.26 8.70
N VAL A 14 -10.34 -1.48 9.61
CA VAL A 14 -11.77 -1.47 9.28
C VAL A 14 -12.29 -0.04 9.46
N ALA A 15 -12.91 0.51 8.42
CA ALA A 15 -13.53 1.83 8.48
C ALA A 15 -14.94 1.79 9.08
N GLU A 16 -15.76 0.84 8.63
CA GLU A 16 -17.16 0.70 9.04
C GLU A 16 -17.65 -0.76 8.92
N PHE A 17 -18.77 -1.07 9.58
CA PHE A 17 -19.41 -2.39 9.59
C PHE A 17 -20.81 -2.30 8.97
N THR A 18 -20.87 -1.96 7.69
CA THR A 18 -22.11 -1.66 6.94
C THR A 18 -22.36 -2.61 5.77
N ALA A 19 -21.37 -3.43 5.39
CA ALA A 19 -21.47 -4.37 4.29
C ALA A 19 -22.48 -5.49 4.57
N GLU A 20 -23.10 -6.01 3.50
CA GLU A 20 -24.01 -7.15 3.58
C GLU A 20 -23.30 -8.40 4.12
N GLU A 21 -24.05 -9.28 4.78
CA GLU A 21 -23.51 -10.53 5.32
C GLU A 21 -22.81 -11.35 4.23
N GLY A 22 -21.61 -11.85 4.54
CA GLY A 22 -20.79 -12.60 3.57
C GLY A 22 -20.03 -11.73 2.56
N THR A 23 -20.15 -10.40 2.64
CA THR A 23 -19.45 -9.46 1.75
C THR A 23 -18.50 -8.54 2.52
N VAL A 24 -17.56 -7.91 1.80
CA VAL A 24 -16.67 -6.89 2.34
C VAL A 24 -16.44 -5.80 1.31
N GLY A 25 -16.52 -4.53 1.74
CA GLY A 25 -16.10 -3.39 0.94
C GLY A 25 -14.57 -3.29 0.92
N VAL A 26 -13.96 -3.28 -0.27
CA VAL A 26 -12.51 -3.20 -0.43
C VAL A 26 -12.12 -1.86 -1.08
N PRO A 27 -11.35 -0.99 -0.40
CA PRO A 27 -10.85 0.23 -1.00
C PRO A 27 -9.93 -0.05 -2.21
N PRO A 28 -9.86 0.86 -3.21
CA PRO A 28 -9.03 0.66 -4.40
C PRO A 28 -7.57 0.31 -4.10
N ARG A 29 -6.95 0.93 -3.08
CA ARG A 29 -5.59 0.59 -2.63
C ARG A 29 -5.48 -0.86 -2.18
N VAL A 30 -6.41 -1.33 -1.34
CA VAL A 30 -6.37 -2.70 -0.81
C VAL A 30 -6.51 -3.69 -1.96
N ALA A 31 -7.37 -3.39 -2.94
CA ALA A 31 -7.45 -4.19 -4.15
C ALA A 31 -6.13 -4.23 -4.92
N LEU A 32 -5.46 -3.09 -5.13
CA LEU A 32 -4.13 -3.03 -5.76
C LEU A 32 -3.10 -3.89 -5.00
N CYS A 33 -3.10 -3.86 -3.68
CA CYS A 33 -2.17 -4.67 -2.87
C CYS A 33 -2.44 -6.17 -3.00
N LEU A 34 -3.72 -6.58 -2.92
CA LEU A 34 -4.15 -7.98 -3.03
C LEU A 34 -3.87 -8.57 -4.42
N THR A 35 -3.97 -7.75 -5.47
CA THR A 35 -3.78 -8.17 -6.86
C THR A 35 -2.43 -7.77 -7.44
N LYS A 36 -1.49 -7.33 -6.60
CA LYS A 36 -0.13 -6.90 -7.01
C LYS A 36 -0.11 -5.91 -8.19
N GLY A 37 -0.95 -4.88 -8.10
CA GLY A 37 -1.03 -3.79 -9.07
C GLY A 37 -2.17 -3.91 -10.10
N ALA A 38 -2.82 -5.08 -10.25
CA ALA A 38 -3.89 -5.24 -11.25
C ALA A 38 -5.22 -4.52 -10.91
N GLY A 39 -5.47 -4.20 -9.64
CA GLY A 39 -6.58 -3.38 -9.17
C GLY A 39 -7.93 -4.11 -9.05
N LEU A 40 -8.99 -3.31 -8.89
CA LEU A 40 -10.33 -3.77 -8.51
C LEU A 40 -10.97 -4.72 -9.52
N ALA A 41 -10.78 -4.48 -10.83
CA ALA A 41 -11.32 -5.34 -11.88
C ALA A 41 -10.76 -6.77 -11.81
N SER A 42 -9.47 -6.90 -11.49
CA SER A 42 -8.84 -8.20 -11.29
C SER A 42 -9.35 -8.87 -10.01
N LEU A 43 -9.50 -8.10 -8.92
CA LEU A 43 -10.03 -8.64 -7.65
C LEU A 43 -11.46 -9.17 -7.81
N ALA A 44 -12.30 -8.47 -8.55
CA ALA A 44 -13.67 -8.90 -8.85
C ALA A 44 -13.71 -10.24 -9.60
N GLY A 45 -12.71 -10.52 -10.45
CA GLY A 45 -12.57 -11.81 -11.14
C GLY A 45 -12.17 -12.99 -10.24
N VAL A 46 -11.52 -12.72 -9.09
CA VAL A 46 -11.22 -13.74 -8.08
C VAL A 46 -12.47 -14.07 -7.26
N GLY A 47 -13.29 -13.07 -6.94
CA GLY A 47 -14.59 -13.21 -6.30
C GLY A 47 -14.57 -13.56 -4.81
N GLN A 48 -13.40 -13.87 -4.22
CA GLN A 48 -13.25 -14.19 -2.80
C GLN A 48 -11.96 -13.62 -2.23
N VAL A 49 -12.03 -13.15 -0.98
CA VAL A 49 -10.87 -12.69 -0.20
C VAL A 49 -10.93 -13.30 1.21
N GLY A 50 -9.78 -13.72 1.74
CA GLY A 50 -9.67 -14.18 3.11
C GLY A 50 -9.47 -13.01 4.06
N VAL A 51 -10.41 -12.81 4.99
CA VAL A 51 -10.29 -11.78 6.04
C VAL A 51 -9.99 -12.45 7.36
N ARG A 52 -8.97 -11.98 8.07
CA ARG A 52 -8.59 -12.46 9.41
C ARG A 52 -8.29 -11.27 10.31
N TYR A 53 -8.69 -11.40 11.58
CA TYR A 53 -8.23 -10.47 12.59
C TYR A 53 -6.72 -10.67 12.82
N PHE A 54 -5.98 -9.57 12.75
CA PHE A 54 -4.55 -9.54 13.03
C PHE A 54 -4.23 -8.31 13.89
N ARG A 55 -3.48 -8.51 14.97
CA ARG A 55 -2.99 -7.41 15.81
C ARG A 55 -1.63 -6.98 15.26
N LEU A 56 -1.63 -5.90 14.49
CA LEU A 56 -0.40 -5.34 13.95
C LEU A 56 0.56 -4.88 15.05
N PRO A 57 1.87 -5.11 14.88
CA PRO A 57 2.86 -4.53 15.76
C PRO A 57 2.83 -3.01 15.64
N ARG A 58 3.21 -2.35 16.74
CA ARG A 58 3.31 -0.89 16.84
C ARG A 58 4.74 -0.54 17.16
N SER A 59 5.24 0.51 16.52
CA SER A 59 6.54 1.09 16.82
C SER A 59 6.38 2.59 16.90
N ALA A 60 7.03 3.22 17.87
CA ALA A 60 7.06 4.69 17.94
C ALA A 60 7.83 5.29 16.74
N LYS A 61 8.80 4.54 16.20
CA LYS A 61 9.61 4.94 15.05
C LYS A 61 9.75 3.78 14.07
N SER A 62 9.54 4.05 12.80
CA SER A 62 9.67 3.06 11.74
C SER A 62 10.29 3.66 10.50
N ARG A 63 10.89 2.80 9.70
CA ARG A 63 11.52 3.17 8.43
C ARG A 63 10.92 2.33 7.33
N VAL A 64 10.54 3.00 6.24
CA VAL A 64 10.02 2.35 5.04
C VAL A 64 10.87 2.70 3.84
N GLN A 65 11.15 1.69 3.01
CA GLN A 65 11.73 1.89 1.69
C GLN A 65 10.69 1.62 0.61
N PHE A 66 10.50 2.58 -0.28
CA PHE A 66 9.63 2.46 -1.45
C PHE A 66 10.44 2.24 -2.71
N GLN A 67 9.94 1.35 -3.57
CA GLN A 67 10.42 1.18 -4.93
C GLN A 67 9.39 1.73 -5.92
N PRO A 68 9.75 2.74 -6.74
CA PRO A 68 8.90 3.21 -7.82
C PRO A 68 8.62 2.12 -8.86
N ARG A 69 7.41 2.15 -9.42
CA ARG A 69 6.95 1.31 -10.52
C ARG A 69 6.42 2.18 -11.65
N GLY A 70 6.61 1.72 -12.89
CA GLY A 70 6.17 2.41 -14.10
C GLY A 70 7.19 3.38 -14.69
N GLU A 71 7.01 3.72 -15.98
CA GLU A 71 7.93 4.60 -16.71
C GLU A 71 7.92 6.06 -16.20
N GLY A 72 6.83 6.50 -15.55
CA GLY A 72 6.65 7.89 -15.11
C GLY A 72 7.69 8.40 -14.10
N PHE A 73 8.32 7.51 -13.31
CA PHE A 73 9.39 7.90 -12.38
C PHE A 73 10.75 8.07 -13.09
N HIS A 74 11.01 7.27 -14.13
CA HIS A 74 12.27 7.32 -14.89
C HIS A 74 12.23 8.32 -16.06
N ALA A 75 11.10 8.45 -16.75
CA ALA A 75 10.91 9.43 -17.83
C ALA A 75 10.88 10.88 -17.32
N GLY A 76 10.45 11.07 -16.07
CA GLY A 76 10.49 12.34 -15.35
C GLY A 76 11.82 12.62 -14.63
N GLY A 77 12.88 11.85 -14.88
CA GLY A 77 14.15 11.84 -14.10
C GLY A 77 14.90 13.18 -13.95
N ARG A 78 14.40 14.29 -14.48
CA ARG A 78 14.90 15.66 -14.24
C ARG A 78 13.90 16.58 -13.52
N ALA A 79 12.61 16.21 -13.43
CA ALA A 79 11.55 16.95 -12.71
C ALA A 79 11.26 16.37 -11.31
N THR A 80 11.55 15.08 -11.08
CA THR A 80 11.50 14.46 -9.75
C THR A 80 12.53 15.06 -8.76
N ALA A 81 13.55 15.77 -9.27
CA ALA A 81 14.59 16.41 -8.46
C ALA A 81 14.10 17.58 -7.57
N ASN A 82 12.87 18.07 -7.77
CA ASN A 82 12.31 19.20 -7.02
C ASN A 82 11.03 18.86 -6.24
N ILE A 83 10.57 17.61 -6.26
CA ILE A 83 9.42 17.19 -5.45
C ILE A 83 9.96 16.85 -4.06
N ASP A 84 9.39 17.48 -3.03
CA ASP A 84 9.53 17.01 -1.65
C ASP A 84 8.73 15.70 -1.48
N LEU A 85 9.26 14.64 -2.09
CA LEU A 85 8.59 13.35 -2.23
C LEU A 85 8.38 12.71 -0.86
N GLU A 86 9.31 12.95 0.07
CA GLU A 86 9.19 12.54 1.46
C GLU A 86 7.92 13.14 2.10
N ARG A 87 7.72 14.46 1.99
CA ARG A 87 6.53 15.11 2.53
C ARG A 87 5.25 14.61 1.85
N VAL A 88 5.22 14.50 0.53
CA VAL A 88 4.05 14.00 -0.21
C VAL A 88 3.69 12.58 0.22
N LEU A 89 4.69 11.74 0.47
CA LEU A 89 4.49 10.37 0.94
C LEU A 89 3.97 10.35 2.38
N GLN A 90 4.58 11.13 3.27
CA GLN A 90 4.13 11.26 4.65
C GLN A 90 2.67 11.74 4.71
N GLU A 91 2.31 12.78 3.97
CA GLU A 91 0.94 13.29 3.86
C GLU A 91 -0.03 12.23 3.35
N SER A 92 0.36 11.51 2.29
CA SER A 92 -0.46 10.43 1.72
C SER A 92 -0.67 9.29 2.73
N LEU A 93 0.32 9.00 3.57
CA LEU A 93 0.27 7.92 4.55
C LEU A 93 -0.57 8.24 5.79
N LEU A 94 -0.88 9.52 6.07
CA LEU A 94 -1.75 9.91 7.20
C LEU A 94 -3.15 9.27 7.13
N GLY A 95 -3.65 8.99 5.92
CA GLY A 95 -4.94 8.32 5.71
C GLY A 95 -4.89 6.80 5.88
N HIS A 96 -3.73 6.23 6.19
CA HIS A 96 -3.52 4.79 6.23
C HIS A 96 -3.31 4.30 7.66
N THR A 97 -3.92 3.16 8.00
CA THR A 97 -3.81 2.58 9.33
C THR A 97 -2.70 1.54 9.43
N ALA A 98 -2.24 1.02 8.30
CA ALA A 98 -1.34 -0.13 8.22
C ALA A 98 -0.48 -0.07 6.96
N LEU A 99 0.69 -0.69 7.06
CA LEU A 99 1.62 -0.86 5.95
C LEU A 99 2.21 -2.27 5.99
N THR A 100 2.33 -2.92 4.82
CA THR A 100 2.92 -4.26 4.66
C THR A 100 3.96 -4.24 3.54
N VAL A 101 5.05 -4.98 3.70
CA VAL A 101 6.02 -5.19 2.62
C VAL A 101 5.33 -5.79 1.40
N GLY A 102 5.54 -5.18 0.24
CA GLY A 102 4.88 -5.53 -1.01
C GLY A 102 3.52 -4.87 -1.24
N ASP A 103 3.06 -3.99 -0.33
CA ASP A 103 1.90 -3.13 -0.58
C ASP A 103 2.17 -2.18 -1.74
N TRP A 104 1.12 -1.91 -2.53
CA TRP A 104 1.11 -0.96 -3.63
C TRP A 104 0.44 0.33 -3.19
N LEU A 105 1.13 1.46 -3.34
CA LEU A 105 0.67 2.78 -2.98
C LEU A 105 0.65 3.68 -4.22
N PRO A 106 -0.53 3.99 -4.78
CA PRO A 106 -0.66 5.04 -5.77
C PRO A 106 -0.62 6.40 -5.06
N ILE A 107 0.34 7.24 -5.45
CA ILE A 107 0.56 8.57 -4.89
C ILE A 107 0.27 9.60 -5.95
N ARG A 108 -0.70 10.48 -5.69
CA ARG A 108 -1.08 11.53 -6.63
C ARG A 108 -0.36 12.83 -6.29
N HIS A 109 0.40 13.37 -7.24
CA HIS A 109 1.11 14.63 -7.09
C HIS A 109 1.17 15.36 -8.43
N ASP A 110 0.88 16.67 -8.44
CA ASP A 110 0.90 17.53 -9.63
C ASP A 110 0.17 16.95 -10.86
N GLY A 111 -0.96 16.27 -10.61
CA GLY A 111 -1.77 15.65 -11.68
C GLY A 111 -1.25 14.31 -12.19
N PHE A 112 -0.07 13.87 -11.75
CA PHE A 112 0.48 12.55 -12.03
C PHE A 112 0.16 11.58 -10.89
N THR A 113 0.05 10.29 -11.23
CA THR A 113 -0.03 9.20 -10.24
C THR A 113 1.24 8.37 -10.34
N TYR A 114 2.00 8.33 -9.25
CA TYR A 114 3.20 7.52 -9.11
C TYR A 114 2.81 6.24 -8.37
N GLU A 115 3.15 5.10 -8.96
CA GLU A 115 2.94 3.81 -8.30
C GLU A 115 4.20 3.45 -7.53
N LEU A 116 4.09 3.32 -6.22
CA LEU A 116 5.18 2.90 -5.35
C LEU A 116 4.85 1.56 -4.72
N VAL A 117 5.88 0.75 -4.51
CA VAL A 117 5.75 -0.54 -3.80
C VAL A 117 6.60 -0.49 -2.55
N VAL A 118 6.05 -0.90 -1.41
CA VAL A 118 6.83 -1.08 -0.17
C VAL A 118 7.85 -2.18 -0.42
N ARG A 119 9.13 -1.83 -0.47
CA ARG A 119 10.22 -2.78 -0.67
C ARG A 119 10.71 -3.37 0.64
N ASP A 120 10.81 -2.53 1.67
CA ASP A 120 11.27 -2.92 2.99
C ASP A 120 10.59 -2.09 4.09
N LEU A 121 10.50 -2.67 5.29
CA LEU A 121 9.85 -2.07 6.44
C LEU A 121 10.50 -2.55 7.73
N GLU A 122 10.96 -1.59 8.53
CA GLU A 122 11.63 -1.83 9.81
C GLU A 122 10.83 -1.20 10.97
N PRO A 123 10.73 -1.88 12.13
CA PRO A 123 11.40 -3.13 12.49
C PRO A 123 10.68 -4.41 12.03
N GLU A 124 9.44 -4.28 11.55
CA GLU A 124 8.56 -5.42 11.21
C GLU A 124 8.10 -5.32 9.76
N PRO A 125 7.90 -6.45 9.05
CA PRO A 125 7.47 -6.45 7.65
C PRO A 125 6.00 -6.01 7.45
N HIS A 126 5.28 -5.79 8.54
CA HIS A 126 3.95 -5.20 8.56
C HIS A 126 3.75 -4.47 9.89
N LEU A 127 3.16 -3.28 9.89
CA LEU A 127 2.95 -2.52 11.13
C LEU A 127 1.74 -1.58 11.05
N ALA A 128 1.28 -1.15 12.22
CA ALA A 128 0.29 -0.10 12.35
C ALA A 128 0.95 1.29 12.23
N LEU A 129 0.35 2.17 11.43
CA LEU A 129 0.85 3.53 11.17
C LEU A 129 0.33 4.57 12.17
N LEU A 130 -0.70 4.24 12.94
CA LEU A 130 -1.25 5.14 13.96
C LEU A 130 -0.20 5.44 15.04
N ASP A 131 0.03 6.73 15.28
CA ASP A 131 1.01 7.25 16.25
C ASP A 131 2.47 6.78 15.98
N THR A 132 2.78 6.47 14.72
CA THR A 132 4.11 6.03 14.29
C THR A 132 4.84 7.17 13.58
N ASP A 133 6.02 7.53 14.06
CA ASP A 133 6.95 8.42 13.36
C ASP A 133 7.64 7.64 12.23
N LEU A 134 7.27 7.92 10.98
CA LEU A 134 7.69 7.14 9.82
C LEU A 134 8.73 7.92 8.98
N THR A 135 9.96 7.40 8.97
CA THR A 135 11.00 7.82 8.03
C THR A 135 10.79 7.15 6.68
N VAL A 136 10.79 7.93 5.61
CA VAL A 136 10.48 7.46 4.26
C VAL A 136 11.69 7.57 3.35
N GLU A 137 12.05 6.48 2.69
CA GLU A 137 13.10 6.43 1.68
C GLU A 137 12.54 5.91 0.35
N VAL A 138 13.09 6.39 -0.77
CA VAL A 138 12.75 5.92 -2.11
C VAL A 138 14.01 5.41 -2.79
N LEU A 139 13.94 4.21 -3.36
CA LEU A 139 15.03 3.50 -4.04
C LEU A 139 15.16 3.88 -5.52
#